data_AF-A0A1W1D268-F1
#
_entry.id   AF-A0A1W1D268-F1
#
_cell.length_a   1.000
_cell.length_b   1.000
_cell.length_c   1.000
_cell.angle_alpha   90.00
_cell.angle_beta   90.00
_cell.angle_gamma   90.00
#
_symmetry.space_group_name_H-M   'P 1'
#
loop_
_entity.id
_entity.type
_entity.pdbx_description
1 polymer ?
#
loop_
_entity_poly.entity_id
_entity_poly.type
_entity_poly.pdbx_seq_one_letter_code
_entity_poly.pdbx_strand_id
1 'polypeptide(L)'
;MILGKCPYCNSGMIEVRDKNVGGRKVKLYVCSNAKWVTEDGEFFELSSDATCSFRIWQNALARYGKWLTYKEIRELLNNGSIEVELISKKYGKKISYTKHIILDKEYGVSVLWD
;
A
#
# COMPACT_ATOMS: atom_id res chain seq x y z
N MET A 1 0.18 1.39 -15.28
CA MET A 1 0.73 0.01 -15.27
C MET A 1 -0.16 -0.86 -14.38
N ILE A 2 -0.45 -2.09 -14.78
CA ILE A 2 -1.20 -3.06 -13.96
C ILE A 2 -0.22 -4.00 -13.25
N LEU A 3 -0.40 -4.24 -11.96
CA LEU A 3 0.49 -5.09 -11.15
C LEU A 3 -0.03 -6.49 -10.84
N GLY A 4 -1.35 -6.66 -10.78
CA GLY A 4 -1.99 -7.91 -10.38
C GLY A 4 -3.50 -7.73 -10.19
N LYS A 5 -4.17 -8.81 -9.78
CA LYS A 5 -5.60 -8.78 -9.44
C LYS A 5 -5.81 -8.12 -8.08
N CYS A 6 -6.98 -7.49 -7.90
CA CYS A 6 -7.38 -6.98 -6.61
C CYS A 6 -7.74 -8.14 -5.67
N PRO A 7 -7.19 -8.19 -4.44
CA PRO A 7 -7.50 -9.27 -3.50
C PRO A 7 -8.90 -9.16 -2.88
N TYR A 8 -9.57 -8.00 -3.00
CA TYR A 8 -10.84 -7.72 -2.34
C TYR A 8 -12.04 -7.59 -3.29
N CYS A 9 -11.84 -7.74 -4.60
CA CYS A 9 -12.95 -7.77 -5.56
C CYS A 9 -12.63 -8.65 -6.77
N ASN A 10 -13.65 -9.30 -7.34
CA ASN A 10 -13.48 -10.36 -8.32
C ASN A 10 -12.98 -9.89 -9.70
N SER A 11 -13.28 -8.64 -10.09
CA SER A 11 -12.98 -8.10 -11.42
C SER A 11 -11.95 -6.98 -11.42
N GLY A 12 -11.53 -6.50 -10.25
CA GLY A 12 -10.63 -5.36 -10.15
C GLY A 12 -9.17 -5.72 -10.43
N MET A 13 -8.46 -4.80 -11.06
CA MET A 13 -7.02 -4.88 -11.28
C MET A 13 -6.31 -3.80 -10.45
N ILE A 14 -5.10 -4.08 -9.96
CA ILE A 14 -4.29 -3.09 -9.26
C ILE A 14 -3.53 -2.25 -10.27
N GLU A 15 -3.89 -0.98 -10.35
CA GLU A 15 -3.26 0.05 -11.16
C GLU A 15 -2.26 0.85 -10.35
N VAL A 16 -1.17 1.28 -11.00
CA VAL A 16 -0.18 2.19 -10.43
C VAL A 16 -0.48 3.61 -10.89
N ARG A 17 -0.65 4.53 -9.94
CA ARG A 17 -0.75 5.96 -10.15
C ARG A 17 0.40 6.67 -9.43
N ASP A 18 0.89 7.76 -10.01
CA ASP A 18 1.83 8.65 -9.33
C ASP A 18 1.05 9.78 -8.64
N LYS A 19 1.35 10.02 -7.37
CA LYS A 19 0.72 11.07 -6.55
C LYS A 19 1.81 11.89 -5.86
N ASN A 20 1.49 13.14 -5.55
CA ASN A 20 2.37 14.01 -4.78
C ASN A 20 1.80 14.15 -3.36
N VAL A 21 2.54 13.67 -2.36
CA VAL A 21 2.12 13.70 -0.95
C VAL A 21 3.22 14.39 -0.16
N GLY A 22 2.90 15.53 0.46
CA GLY A 22 3.87 16.30 1.25
C GLY A 22 5.10 16.73 0.44
N GLY A 23 4.92 17.08 -0.84
CA GLY A 23 6.01 17.47 -1.75
C GLY A 23 6.87 16.31 -2.27
N ARG A 24 6.53 15.06 -1.94
CA ARG A 24 7.23 13.87 -2.43
C ARG A 24 6.37 13.11 -3.44
N LYS A 25 6.99 12.69 -4.54
CA LYS A 25 6.37 11.77 -5.50
C LYS A 25 6.30 10.37 -4.87
N VAL A 26 5.09 9.87 -4.69
CA VAL A 26 4.78 8.58 -4.09
C VAL A 26 3.86 7.81 -5.03
N LYS A 27 4.05 6.50 -5.12
CA LYS A 27 3.18 5.64 -5.90
C LYS A 27 1.97 5.19 -5.10
N LEU A 28 0.81 5.25 -5.73
CA LEU A 28 -0.45 4.73 -5.23
C LEU A 28 -0.83 3.51 -6.06
N TYR A 29 -0.98 2.37 -5.38
CA TYR A 29 -1.47 1.13 -5.96
C TYR A 29 -2.96 1.03 -5.63
N VAL A 30 -3.83 1.14 -6.63
CA VAL A 30 -5.28 1.28 -6.41
C VAL A 30 -6.04 0.27 -7.26
N CYS A 31 -7.13 -0.26 -6.72
CA CYS A 31 -8.03 -1.08 -7.51
C CYS A 31 -8.70 -0.24 -8.62
N SER A 32 -8.79 -0.78 -9.83
CA SER A 32 -9.49 -0.16 -10.98
C SER A 32 -10.96 0.14 -10.70
N ASN A 33 -11.58 -0.63 -9.79
CA ASN A 33 -12.98 -0.46 -9.38
C ASN A 33 -13.13 0.56 -8.23
N ALA A 34 -12.02 1.09 -7.71
CA ALA A 34 -12.04 2.15 -6.72
C ALA A 34 -12.10 3.50 -7.42
N LYS A 35 -13.23 4.18 -7.26
CA LYS A 35 -13.48 5.54 -7.76
C LYS A 35 -13.61 6.48 -6.57
N TRP A 36 -12.96 7.62 -6.70
CA TRP A 36 -12.90 8.63 -5.66
C TRP A 36 -13.46 9.93 -6.22
N VAL A 37 -14.30 10.61 -5.44
CA VAL A 37 -14.85 11.93 -5.79
C VAL A 37 -13.76 12.98 -5.70
N THR A 38 -12.88 12.84 -4.70
CA THR A 38 -11.75 13.71 -4.42
C THR A 38 -10.46 12.89 -4.44
N GLU A 39 -9.45 13.38 -5.17
CA GLU A 39 -8.14 12.71 -5.29
C GLU A 39 -6.97 13.61 -4.82
N ASP A 40 -7.29 14.65 -4.05
CA ASP A 40 -6.36 15.72 -3.66
C ASP A 40 -5.43 15.32 -2.49
N GLY A 41 -5.61 14.10 -1.96
CA GLY A 41 -4.69 13.50 -0.99
C GLY A 41 -4.98 13.84 0.48
N GLU A 42 -5.91 14.76 0.76
CA GLU A 42 -6.38 15.07 2.12
C GLU A 42 -7.64 14.29 2.50
N PHE A 43 -8.55 14.09 1.55
CA PHE A 43 -9.77 13.31 1.72
C PHE A 43 -9.94 12.34 0.57
N PHE A 44 -10.39 11.12 0.88
CA PHE A 44 -10.69 10.06 -0.07
C PHE A 44 -12.16 9.69 0.09
N GLU A 45 -13.05 10.50 -0.47
CA GLU A 45 -14.46 10.15 -0.53
C GLU A 45 -14.70 9.17 -1.67
N LEU A 46 -15.20 7.97 -1.34
CA LEU A 46 -15.60 7.00 -2.34
C LEU A 46 -16.79 7.54 -3.12
N SER A 47 -16.70 7.45 -4.44
CA SER A 47 -17.87 7.68 -5.29
C SER A 47 -18.93 6.62 -4.99
N SER A 48 -20.22 6.98 -5.06
CA SER A 48 -21.33 6.08 -4.78
C SER A 48 -21.40 4.86 -5.71
N ASP A 49 -20.70 4.91 -6.85
CA ASP A 49 -20.57 3.84 -7.83
C ASP A 49 -19.32 2.97 -7.63
N ALA A 50 -18.47 3.28 -6.65
CA ALA A 50 -17.28 2.50 -6.36
C ALA A 50 -17.65 1.16 -5.70
N THR A 51 -17.22 0.05 -6.31
CA THR A 51 -17.45 -1.31 -5.77
C THR A 51 -16.28 -1.83 -4.94
N CYS A 52 -15.17 -1.08 -4.91
CA CYS A 52 -13.99 -1.40 -4.13
C CYS A 52 -13.35 -0.10 -3.61
N SER A 53 -12.64 -0.16 -2.50
CA SER A 53 -11.92 0.98 -1.91
C SER A 53 -10.43 0.67 -1.67
N PHE A 54 -10.00 -0.52 -2.08
CA PHE A 54 -8.69 -1.04 -1.76
C PHE A 54 -7.58 -0.24 -2.44
N ARG A 55 -6.60 0.14 -1.64
CA ARG A 55 -5.41 0.86 -2.08
C ARG A 55 -4.22 0.55 -1.18
N ILE A 56 -3.02 0.61 -1.74
CA ILE A 56 -1.75 0.54 -1.02
C ILE A 56 -0.93 1.76 -1.40
N TRP A 57 -0.42 2.46 -0.39
CA TRP A 57 0.57 3.51 -0.59
C TRP A 57 1.98 2.93 -0.58
N GLN A 58 2.82 3.37 -1.51
CA GLN A 58 4.23 2.97 -1.53
C GLN A 58 4.95 3.28 -0.22
N ASN A 59 4.58 4.39 0.44
CA ASN A 59 5.13 4.84 1.71
C ASN A 59 4.32 4.38 2.93
N ALA A 60 3.42 3.39 2.80
CA ALA A 60 2.59 2.90 3.90
C ALA A 60 3.41 2.49 5.15
N LEU A 61 4.62 1.97 4.93
CA LEU A 61 5.53 1.54 5.99
C LEU A 61 6.68 2.54 6.24
N ALA A 62 6.54 3.79 5.80
CA ALA A 62 7.58 4.81 5.96
C ALA A 62 7.92 5.10 7.43
N ARG A 63 6.94 4.91 8.35
CA ARG A 63 7.18 4.99 9.81
C ARG A 63 8.21 3.96 10.30
N TYR A 64 8.34 2.85 9.60
CA TYR A 64 9.32 1.79 9.84
C TYR A 64 10.53 1.88 8.91
N GLY A 65 10.74 3.03 8.26
CA GLY A 65 11.85 3.25 7.33
C GLY A 65 11.77 2.43 6.03
N LYS A 66 10.60 1.86 5.71
CA LYS A 66 10.42 1.00 4.54
C LYS A 66 9.49 1.63 3.51
N TRP A 67 9.95 1.66 2.26
CA TRP A 67 9.13 1.98 1.09
C TRP A 67 8.97 0.72 0.28
N LEU A 68 7.72 0.42 -0.10
CA LEU A 68 7.40 -0.80 -0.81
C LEU A 68 7.85 -0.69 -2.27
N THR A 69 8.51 -1.74 -2.74
CA THR A 69 8.93 -1.89 -4.14
C THR A 69 7.85 -2.57 -4.96
N TYR A 70 7.92 -2.43 -6.28
CA TYR A 70 6.99 -3.14 -7.18
C TYR A 70 7.02 -4.66 -7.01
N LYS A 71 8.20 -5.23 -6.72
CA LYS A 71 8.37 -6.66 -6.49
C LYS A 71 7.62 -7.10 -5.24
N GLU A 72 7.82 -6.38 -4.13
CA GLU A 72 7.15 -6.66 -2.85
C GLU A 72 5.64 -6.53 -2.97
N ILE A 73 5.13 -5.50 -3.65
CA ILE A 73 3.69 -5.36 -3.87
C ILE A 73 3.13 -6.53 -4.68
N ARG A 74 3.81 -6.93 -5.77
CA ARG A 74 3.35 -8.06 -6.58
C ARG A 74 3.35 -9.36 -5.79
N GLU A 75 4.40 -9.58 -5.00
CA GLU A 75 4.52 -10.77 -4.15
C GLU A 75 3.46 -10.77 -3.04
N LEU A 76 3.21 -9.63 -2.41
CA LEU A 76 2.16 -9.45 -1.41
C LEU A 76 0.75 -9.68 -1.99
N LEU A 77 0.48 -9.21 -3.21
CA LEU A 77 -0.80 -9.45 -3.88
C LEU A 77 -1.01 -10.93 -4.24
N ASN A 78 0.06 -11.68 -4.52
CA ASN A 78 -0.02 -13.10 -4.87
C ASN A 78 -0.09 -14.01 -3.64
N ASN A 79 0.75 -13.75 -2.64
CA ASN A 79 0.95 -14.62 -1.49
C ASN A 79 0.12 -14.20 -0.26
N GLY A 80 -0.45 -12.99 -0.27
CA GLY A 80 -1.19 -12.39 0.84
C GLY A 80 -0.32 -11.90 2.00
N SER A 81 0.87 -12.47 2.15
CA SER A 81 1.87 -12.08 3.14
C SER A 81 3.29 -12.19 2.58
N ILE A 82 4.19 -11.32 3.03
CA ILE A 82 5.63 -11.39 2.72
C ILE A 82 6.45 -10.95 3.94
N GLU A 83 7.70 -11.40 4.03
CA GLU A 83 8.65 -10.91 5.00
C GLU A 83 9.40 -9.69 4.43
N VAL A 84 9.53 -8.63 5.23
CA VAL A 84 10.26 -7.42 4.84
C VAL A 84 11.20 -6.96 5.93
N GLU A 85 12.31 -6.33 5.52
CA GLU A 85 13.23 -5.65 6.43
C GLU A 85 12.69 -4.26 6.79
N LEU A 86 12.57 -4.01 8.09
CA LEU A 86 12.15 -2.76 8.70
C LEU A 86 13.32 -2.14 9.47
N ILE A 87 13.26 -0.82 9.69
CA ILE A 87 14.29 -0.06 10.38
C ILE A 87 13.68 0.58 11.63
N SER A 88 14.29 0.30 12.78
CA SER A 88 14.04 0.99 14.04
C SER A 88 15.15 2.00 14.32
N LYS A 89 14.80 3.15 14.90
CA LYS A 89 15.76 4.14 15.40
C LYS A 89 15.72 4.10 16.92
N LYS A 90 16.64 3.35 17.54
CA LYS A 90 16.77 3.28 18.99
C LYS A 90 18.06 3.98 19.41
N TYR A 91 17.95 5.03 20.23
CA TYR A 91 19.09 5.87 20.68
C TYR A 91 20.00 6.36 19.55
N GLY A 92 19.41 6.82 18.44
CA GLY A 92 20.15 7.33 17.29
C GLY A 92 20.81 6.25 16.40
N LYS A 93 20.82 4.99 16.82
CA LYS A 93 21.30 3.86 16.00
C LYS A 93 20.16 3.29 15.17
N LYS A 94 20.46 3.03 13.89
CA LYS A 94 19.56 2.29 12.99
C LYS A 94 19.76 0.79 13.23
N ILE A 95 18.69 0.11 13.61
CA ILE A 95 18.68 -1.35 13.80
C ILE A 95 17.69 -1.89 12.79
N SER A 96 18.12 -2.81 11.93
CA SER A 96 17.21 -3.53 11.05
C SER A 96 16.68 -4.79 11.71
N TYR A 97 15.44 -5.12 11.37
CA TYR A 97 14.76 -6.33 11.84
C TYR A 97 13.75 -6.75 10.79
N THR A 98 13.45 -8.04 10.71
CA THR A 98 12.46 -8.56 9.77
C THR A 98 11.11 -8.74 10.44
N LYS A 99 10.04 -8.47 9.68
CA LYS A 99 8.66 -8.74 10.08
C LYS A 99 7.84 -9.16 8.88
N HIS A 100 6.82 -9.97 9.14
CA HIS A 100 5.80 -10.24 8.14
C HIS A 100 4.85 -9.06 8.00
N ILE A 101 4.51 -8.76 6.75
CA ILE A 101 3.45 -7.83 6.40
C ILE A 101 2.35 -8.59 5.67
N ILE A 102 1.11 -8.18 5.91
CA ILE A 102 -0.09 -8.77 5.30
C ILE A 102 -0.89 -7.69 4.59
N LEU A 103 -1.72 -8.12 3.63
CA LEU A 103 -2.72 -7.25 3.04
C LEU A 103 -3.74 -6.83 4.10
N ASP A 104 -4.11 -5.55 4.07
CA ASP A 104 -5.16 -4.99 4.92
C ASP A 104 -6.14 -4.21 4.06
N LYS A 105 -7.45 -4.43 4.24
CA LYS A 105 -8.46 -3.82 3.37
C LYS A 105 -8.52 -2.30 3.51
N GLU A 106 -8.28 -1.78 4.71
CA GLU A 106 -8.43 -0.38 5.07
C GLU A 106 -7.12 0.39 4.89
N TYR A 107 -6.04 -0.16 5.41
CA TYR A 107 -4.71 0.46 5.41
C TYR A 107 -3.83 0.03 4.23
N GLY A 108 -4.29 -0.94 3.43
CA GLY A 108 -3.55 -1.53 2.32
C GLY A 108 -2.60 -2.62 2.78
N VAL A 109 -1.78 -2.31 3.79
CA VAL A 109 -0.78 -3.21 4.37
C VAL A 109 -0.73 -3.03 5.87
N SER A 110 -0.64 -4.14 6.60
CA SER A 110 -0.39 -4.16 8.04
C SER A 110 0.85 -4.98 8.37
N VAL A 111 1.53 -4.62 9.46
CA VAL A 111 2.67 -5.38 10.00
C VAL A 111 2.11 -6.34 11.05
N LEU A 112 2.49 -7.62 10.97
CA LEU A 112 2.14 -8.60 12.00
C LEU A 112 3.03 -8.39 13.24
N TRP A 113 2.38 -8.02 14.34
CA TRP A 113 2.97 -7.96 15.67
C TRP A 113 2.47 -9.19 16.43
N ASP A 114 3.40 -9.98 16.94
CA ASP A 114 3.14 -11.11 17.83
C ASP A 114 2.84 -10.60 19.24
#